data_AF-A0A5N6ZXJ3-F1
#
_entry.id   AF-A0A5N6ZXJ3-F1
#
_cell.length_a   1.000
_cell.length_b   1.000
_cell.length_c   1.000
_cell.angle_alpha   90.00
_cell.angle_beta   90.00
_cell.angle_gamma   90.00
#
_symmetry.space_group_name_H-M   'P 1'
#
loop_
_entity.id
_entity.type
_entity.pdbx_description
1 polymer ?
#
loop_
_entity_poly.entity_id
_entity_poly.type
_entity_poly.pdbx_seq_one_letter_code
_entity_poly.pdbx_strand_id
1 'polypeptide(L)'
;MGVQKKTRKFAQVKRAIKKHDDRAKKDNNAPKQDKAKGDEVVRAIPQAPSNMFFAANTALGPPYHVLVDTNFVSHSIRAKTDMLKSMMDLLYAKCIPTFTDCTIAELEKLGDKFRLALRVAKDPRWARVRCDHPGTYADDCLVDRIQKHRIYIVATNDKDLVRRIRKIPGVPIMKVARAKYVIERLPDHFDAGVIGLTTALRIQETLNRNQSIQLIARDFPNTTSLNYASPWAGAHYRPVPGSTSQALREETQAKQTYTYLKDLAKSDPSSGVAIVEGIEHLENPPAEYLDEKSIRECYGHLDGFRVLGKDEYPEDVKWGARYETVVINSPVYCAYLLRRFVLGGGVTREYTVIDPMEAFCLAPNVRTVVNCSGLGFGDRRSFIIRGQTCLVRNPCSQTVTRQNADGSWSFCIPRPLSGGTIIGGTKQPRDYDPTPSVETREKLLANAAKWFPFGPGSEGKFDVIRDIVGRRPAREGGMRVEAETVGNGRFVVHAYGAGGRGFELSYGVAGDVVKLMVGNKLVGERASL
;
A
#
# COMPACT_ATOMS: atom_id res chain seq x y z
N MET A 1 6.65 -74.49 -76.68
CA MET A 1 6.88 -73.10 -76.23
C MET A 1 7.26 -73.12 -74.76
N GLY A 2 8.42 -72.56 -74.39
CA GLY A 2 8.85 -72.47 -72.99
C GLY A 2 10.37 -72.31 -72.85
N VAL A 3 10.92 -71.16 -73.23
CA VAL A 3 12.35 -70.85 -73.11
C VAL A 3 12.65 -70.32 -71.70
N GLN A 4 13.60 -70.97 -71.02
CA GLN A 4 14.16 -70.55 -69.73
C GLN A 4 14.73 -69.12 -69.78
N LYS A 5 14.33 -68.26 -68.83
CA LYS A 5 14.96 -66.95 -68.63
C LYS A 5 15.87 -66.96 -67.41
N LYS A 6 17.17 -66.81 -67.67
CA LYS A 6 18.21 -66.41 -66.70
C LYS A 6 17.96 -64.99 -66.22
N THR A 7 18.06 -64.74 -64.91
CA THR A 7 18.12 -63.38 -64.35
C THR A 7 19.51 -63.12 -63.78
N ARG A 8 20.22 -62.15 -64.39
CA ARG A 8 21.52 -61.63 -63.96
C ARG A 8 21.34 -60.56 -62.86
N LYS A 9 22.31 -60.51 -61.95
CA LYS A 9 22.53 -59.46 -60.93
C LYS A 9 22.52 -58.07 -61.55
N PHE A 10 21.76 -57.14 -60.97
CA PHE A 10 21.93 -55.70 -61.20
C PHE A 10 22.49 -55.02 -59.95
N ALA A 11 23.50 -54.21 -60.22
CA ALA A 11 24.34 -53.48 -59.28
C ALA A 11 23.62 -52.31 -58.61
N GLN A 12 24.23 -51.88 -57.49
CA GLN A 12 23.89 -50.72 -56.67
C GLN A 12 23.52 -49.47 -57.47
N VAL A 13 22.40 -48.84 -57.11
CA VAL A 13 22.18 -47.41 -57.33
C VAL A 13 22.20 -46.71 -55.98
N LYS A 14 23.21 -45.86 -55.79
CA LYS A 14 23.43 -45.02 -54.60
C LYS A 14 22.20 -44.13 -54.35
N ARG A 15 21.49 -44.33 -53.25
CA ARG A 15 20.53 -43.34 -52.73
C ARG A 15 21.28 -42.34 -51.86
N ALA A 16 21.45 -41.11 -52.37
CA ALA A 16 21.95 -39.99 -51.61
C ALA A 16 20.95 -39.61 -50.50
N ILE A 17 21.41 -39.62 -49.25
CA ILE A 17 20.65 -39.15 -48.10
C ILE A 17 20.61 -37.62 -48.15
N LYS A 18 19.41 -37.03 -48.14
CA LYS A 18 19.23 -35.56 -48.09
C LYS A 18 19.48 -35.06 -46.67
N LYS A 19 19.93 -33.81 -46.54
CA LYS A 19 20.34 -33.15 -45.27
C LYS A 19 19.26 -33.04 -44.18
N HIS A 20 18.03 -33.46 -44.45
CA HIS A 20 16.87 -33.41 -43.54
C HIS A 20 16.14 -34.76 -43.42
N ASP A 21 16.86 -35.88 -43.54
CA ASP A 21 16.33 -37.21 -43.27
C ASP A 21 16.39 -37.51 -41.76
N ASP A 22 15.24 -37.79 -41.13
CA ASP A 22 15.08 -38.02 -39.69
C ASP A 22 15.85 -39.26 -39.18
N ARG A 23 16.38 -40.09 -40.08
CA ARG A 23 17.26 -41.23 -39.76
C ARG A 23 18.72 -40.85 -39.47
N ALA A 24 19.11 -39.57 -39.59
CA ALA A 24 20.46 -39.09 -39.33
C ALA A 24 20.71 -38.56 -37.90
N LYS A 25 19.82 -38.83 -36.94
CA LYS A 25 20.06 -38.49 -35.53
C LYS A 25 20.80 -39.62 -34.82
N LYS A 26 22.13 -39.48 -34.72
CA LYS A 26 22.97 -40.33 -33.85
C LYS A 26 22.70 -40.01 -32.38
N ASP A 27 22.63 -41.07 -31.57
CA ASP A 27 22.64 -41.07 -30.11
C ASP A 27 23.75 -40.16 -29.55
N ASN A 28 23.35 -39.19 -28.73
CA ASN A 28 24.25 -38.38 -27.92
C ASN A 28 23.88 -38.55 -26.45
N ASN A 29 24.18 -39.72 -25.90
CA ASN A 29 24.20 -39.95 -24.44
C ASN A 29 25.64 -39.85 -23.93
N ALA A 30 26.20 -38.64 -23.99
CA ALA A 30 27.47 -38.29 -23.36
C ALA A 30 27.21 -37.21 -22.28
N PRO A 31 27.87 -37.27 -21.10
CA PRO A 31 27.68 -36.27 -20.05
C PRO A 31 28.17 -34.90 -20.56
N LYS A 32 27.33 -33.87 -20.44
CA LYS A 32 27.74 -32.49 -20.72
C LYS A 32 28.84 -32.08 -19.73
N GLN A 33 30.06 -31.91 -20.23
CA GLN A 33 31.09 -31.15 -19.53
C GLN A 33 30.67 -29.67 -19.53
N ASP A 34 30.58 -29.09 -18.34
CA ASP A 34 30.32 -27.67 -18.15
C ASP A 34 31.43 -26.84 -18.77
N LYS A 35 31.11 -26.11 -19.84
CA LYS A 35 31.95 -25.02 -20.32
C LYS A 35 31.82 -23.87 -19.32
N ALA A 36 32.95 -23.41 -18.80
CA ALA A 36 33.03 -22.19 -18.00
C ALA A 36 32.34 -21.05 -18.75
N LYS A 37 31.28 -20.50 -18.14
CA LYS A 37 30.66 -19.25 -18.59
C LYS A 37 31.71 -18.16 -18.46
N GLY A 38 32.17 -17.64 -19.59
CA GLY A 38 32.92 -16.39 -19.61
C GLY A 38 32.09 -15.26 -18.98
N ASP A 39 32.77 -14.38 -18.27
CA ASP A 39 32.25 -13.27 -17.47
C ASP A 39 31.00 -12.59 -18.08
N GLU A 40 29.81 -12.99 -17.62
CA GLU A 40 28.64 -12.13 -17.65
C GLU A 40 28.88 -11.05 -16.60
N VAL A 41 29.30 -9.87 -17.03
CA VAL A 41 29.38 -8.67 -16.19
C VAL A 41 27.98 -8.40 -15.64
N VAL A 42 27.73 -8.85 -14.41
CA VAL A 42 26.57 -8.46 -13.61
C VAL A 42 26.66 -6.95 -13.43
N ARG A 43 25.96 -6.19 -14.29
CA ARG A 43 25.80 -4.74 -14.10
C ARG A 43 24.98 -4.53 -12.83
N ALA A 44 25.68 -4.29 -11.72
CA ALA A 44 25.07 -3.81 -10.49
C ALA A 44 24.35 -2.49 -10.78
N ILE A 45 23.03 -2.52 -10.79
CA ILE A 45 22.22 -1.31 -10.92
C ILE A 45 22.24 -0.64 -9.54
N PRO A 46 22.77 0.59 -9.40
CA PRO A 46 22.77 1.28 -8.13
C PRO A 46 21.33 1.51 -7.66
N GLN A 47 21.01 0.96 -6.49
CA GLN A 47 19.68 1.03 -5.89
C GLN A 47 19.52 2.40 -5.23
N ALA A 48 18.56 3.20 -5.70
CA ALA A 48 18.29 4.50 -5.11
C ALA A 48 17.65 4.34 -3.72
N PRO A 49 17.98 5.20 -2.74
CA PRO A 49 17.40 5.13 -1.40
C PRO A 49 15.90 5.41 -1.44
N SER A 50 15.13 4.59 -0.72
CA SER A 50 13.66 4.54 -0.75
C SER A 50 12.98 5.83 -0.29
N ASN A 51 13.65 6.65 0.51
CA ASN A 51 13.19 7.98 0.95
C ASN A 51 13.01 8.99 -0.20
N MET A 52 13.77 8.85 -1.29
CA MET A 52 13.72 9.76 -2.45
C MET A 52 12.47 9.55 -3.31
N PHE A 53 11.74 8.44 -3.13
CA PHE A 53 10.52 8.15 -3.90
C PHE A 53 9.35 9.10 -3.58
N PHE A 54 9.43 9.77 -2.43
CA PHE A 54 8.40 10.64 -1.88
C PHE A 54 8.80 12.10 -1.72
N ALA A 55 10.08 12.42 -1.92
CA ALA A 55 10.50 13.79 -2.03
C ALA A 55 9.79 14.39 -3.25
N ALA A 56 9.04 15.47 -3.05
CA ALA A 56 8.58 16.28 -4.16
C ALA A 56 9.82 16.64 -4.99
N ASN A 57 9.83 16.21 -6.24
CA ASN A 57 10.95 16.48 -7.13
C ASN A 57 10.92 17.97 -7.47
N THR A 58 11.61 18.78 -6.66
CA THR A 58 11.64 20.24 -6.80
C THR A 58 12.27 20.69 -8.10
N ALA A 59 13.01 19.79 -8.78
CA ALA A 59 13.57 20.04 -10.10
C ALA A 59 12.56 19.83 -11.24
N LEU A 60 11.37 19.27 -10.96
CA LEU A 60 10.28 19.10 -11.91
C LEU A 60 9.31 20.28 -11.80
N GLY A 61 9.37 21.21 -12.75
CA GLY A 61 8.49 22.38 -12.80
C GLY A 61 8.13 22.75 -14.25
N PRO A 62 7.11 23.61 -14.44
CA PRO A 62 6.77 24.09 -15.77
C PRO A 62 7.86 25.03 -16.34
N PRO A 63 8.16 24.96 -17.65
CA PRO A 63 7.55 24.07 -18.63
C PRO A 63 7.99 22.61 -18.46
N TYR A 64 7.03 21.68 -18.38
CA TYR A 64 7.33 20.27 -18.15
C TYR A 64 7.92 19.64 -19.41
N HIS A 65 9.11 19.08 -19.30
CA HIS A 65 9.71 18.30 -20.37
C HIS A 65 9.20 16.85 -20.31
N VAL A 66 8.52 16.41 -21.37
CA VAL A 66 7.95 15.06 -21.45
C VAL A 66 8.77 14.26 -22.46
N LEU A 67 9.58 13.31 -21.98
CA LEU A 67 10.30 12.36 -22.84
C LEU A 67 9.31 11.40 -23.47
N VAL A 68 9.24 11.39 -24.80
CA VAL A 68 8.25 10.62 -25.55
C VAL A 68 8.87 9.36 -26.14
N ASP A 69 8.31 8.23 -25.73
CA ASP A 69 8.61 6.90 -26.26
C ASP A 69 7.83 6.61 -27.57
N THR A 70 8.37 5.75 -28.42
CA THR A 70 7.81 5.39 -29.74
C THR A 70 6.45 4.71 -29.61
N ASN A 71 6.29 3.90 -28.56
CA ASN A 71 5.04 3.23 -28.23
C ASN A 71 3.93 4.24 -27.91
N PHE A 72 4.24 5.29 -27.14
CA PHE A 72 3.29 6.33 -26.78
C PHE A 72 2.78 7.12 -27.99
N VAL A 73 3.65 7.45 -28.94
CA VAL A 73 3.26 8.11 -30.20
C VAL A 73 2.26 7.25 -30.98
N SER A 74 2.55 5.96 -31.08
CA SER A 74 1.69 4.99 -31.77
C SER A 74 0.30 4.89 -31.12
N HIS A 75 0.25 4.84 -29.80
CA HIS A 75 -1.00 4.84 -29.04
C HIS A 75 -1.78 6.15 -29.17
N SER A 76 -1.09 7.29 -29.19
CA SER A 76 -1.70 8.62 -29.34
C SER A 76 -2.36 8.81 -30.70
N ILE A 77 -1.70 8.34 -31.77
CA ILE A 77 -2.26 8.34 -33.12
C ILE A 77 -3.51 7.47 -33.20
N ARG A 78 -3.47 6.25 -32.66
CA ARG A 78 -4.64 5.34 -32.63
C ARG A 78 -5.81 5.95 -31.85
N ALA A 79 -5.52 6.67 -30.78
CA ALA A 79 -6.51 7.36 -29.97
C ALA A 79 -7.02 8.68 -30.59
N LYS A 80 -6.45 9.12 -31.72
CA LYS A 80 -6.75 10.41 -32.38
C LYS A 80 -6.60 11.60 -31.44
N THR A 81 -5.60 11.54 -30.58
CA THR A 81 -5.37 12.54 -29.53
C THR A 81 -4.33 13.56 -30.00
N ASP A 82 -4.62 14.85 -29.85
CA ASP A 82 -3.60 15.90 -30.02
C ASP A 82 -2.63 15.85 -28.84
N MET A 83 -1.38 15.52 -29.12
CA MET A 83 -0.37 15.24 -28.11
C MET A 83 -0.09 16.44 -27.22
N LEU A 84 0.15 17.62 -27.78
CA LEU A 84 0.51 18.79 -26.99
C LEU A 84 -0.70 19.29 -26.20
N LYS A 85 -1.86 19.40 -26.85
CA LYS A 85 -3.08 19.85 -26.17
C LYS A 85 -3.43 18.92 -25.02
N SER A 86 -3.42 17.60 -25.25
CA SER A 86 -3.80 16.64 -24.22
C SER A 86 -2.77 16.51 -23.09
N MET A 87 -1.48 16.76 -23.36
CA MET A 87 -0.47 16.88 -22.31
C MET A 87 -0.71 18.11 -21.43
N MET A 88 -1.00 19.26 -22.04
CA MET A 88 -1.28 20.50 -21.31
C MET A 88 -2.59 20.41 -20.52
N ASP A 89 -3.64 19.83 -21.09
CA ASP A 89 -4.93 19.61 -20.41
C ASP A 89 -4.77 18.68 -19.20
N LEU A 90 -3.88 17.68 -19.29
CA LEU A 90 -3.60 16.76 -18.19
C LEU A 90 -2.76 17.41 -17.08
N LEU A 91 -1.73 18.16 -17.44
CA LEU A 91 -0.75 18.71 -16.50
C LEU A 91 -1.11 20.12 -15.99
N TYR A 92 -2.15 20.74 -16.55
CA TYR A 92 -2.59 22.11 -16.27
C TYR A 92 -1.46 23.15 -16.37
N ALA A 93 -0.48 22.89 -17.24
CA ALA A 93 0.70 23.74 -17.39
C ALA A 93 1.35 23.57 -18.78
N LYS A 94 2.27 24.49 -19.10
CA LYS A 94 3.05 24.42 -20.34
C LYS A 94 3.90 23.15 -20.38
N CYS A 95 3.84 22.43 -21.50
CA CYS A 95 4.56 21.18 -21.70
C CYS A 95 5.40 21.23 -22.98
N ILE A 96 6.54 20.54 -22.98
CA ILE A 96 7.45 20.43 -24.11
C ILE A 96 7.68 18.93 -24.37
N PRO A 97 6.96 18.34 -25.34
CA PRO A 97 7.27 17.01 -25.84
C PRO A 97 8.71 16.97 -26.33
N THR A 98 9.45 15.98 -25.85
CA THR A 98 10.89 15.88 -26.03
C THR A 98 11.26 14.49 -26.55
N PHE A 99 11.91 14.43 -27.70
CA PHE A 99 12.37 13.18 -28.32
C PHE A 99 13.89 13.05 -28.22
N THR A 100 14.38 11.84 -27.97
CA THR A 100 15.82 11.55 -28.01
C THR A 100 16.22 11.15 -29.43
N ASP A 101 17.51 11.26 -29.76
CA ASP A 101 17.99 10.73 -31.04
C ASP A 101 17.69 9.24 -31.20
N CYS A 102 17.69 8.47 -30.11
CA CYS A 102 17.37 7.05 -30.15
C CYS A 102 15.90 6.75 -30.38
N THR A 103 14.96 7.51 -29.81
CA THR A 103 13.52 7.29 -30.09
C THR A 103 13.18 7.67 -31.54
N ILE A 104 13.83 8.70 -32.10
CA ILE A 104 13.70 9.04 -33.52
C ILE A 104 14.31 7.94 -34.41
N ALA A 105 15.52 7.49 -34.10
CA ALA A 105 16.20 6.45 -34.87
C ALA A 105 15.42 5.11 -34.84
N GLU A 106 14.77 4.79 -33.73
CA GLU A 106 13.90 3.63 -33.62
C GLU A 106 12.67 3.76 -34.54
N LEU A 107 12.02 4.93 -34.57
CA LEU A 107 10.91 5.19 -35.51
C LEU A 107 11.34 5.11 -36.98
N GLU A 108 12.55 5.55 -37.31
CA GLU A 108 13.10 5.45 -38.67
C GLU A 108 13.32 3.99 -39.09
N LYS A 109 13.78 3.13 -38.16
CA LYS A 109 14.00 1.70 -38.42
C LYS A 109 12.71 0.90 -38.62
N LEU A 110 11.60 1.35 -38.00
CA LEU A 110 10.31 0.65 -38.08
C LEU A 110 9.59 0.81 -39.44
N GLY A 111 10.10 1.65 -40.34
CA GLY A 111 9.69 1.73 -41.75
C GLY A 111 8.30 2.32 -41.99
N ASP A 112 7.72 2.03 -43.17
CA ASP A 112 6.52 2.70 -43.71
C ASP A 112 5.29 2.64 -42.80
N LYS A 113 5.16 1.59 -41.99
CA LYS A 113 4.05 1.41 -41.04
C LYS A 113 4.00 2.52 -39.97
N PHE A 114 5.12 3.19 -39.70
CA PHE A 114 5.24 4.23 -38.68
C PHE A 114 5.50 5.62 -39.27
N ARG A 115 5.30 5.81 -40.59
CA ARG A 115 5.53 7.09 -41.28
C ARG A 115 4.79 8.27 -40.64
N LEU A 116 3.56 8.04 -40.14
CA LEU A 116 2.79 9.05 -39.42
C LEU A 116 3.39 9.35 -38.04
N ALA A 117 3.83 8.32 -37.31
CA ALA A 117 4.50 8.49 -36.02
C ALA A 117 5.84 9.23 -36.17
N LEU A 118 6.61 8.94 -37.21
CA LEU A 118 7.85 9.65 -37.53
C LEU A 118 7.59 11.12 -37.86
N ARG A 119 6.53 11.42 -38.64
CA ARG A 119 6.13 12.81 -38.94
C ARG A 119 5.73 13.55 -37.66
N VAL A 120 4.96 12.90 -36.78
CA VAL A 120 4.58 13.48 -35.49
C VAL A 120 5.80 13.71 -34.61
N ALA A 121 6.74 12.76 -34.52
CA ALA A 121 7.95 12.90 -33.71
C ALA A 121 8.92 13.98 -34.23
N LYS A 122 8.91 14.25 -35.54
CA LYS A 122 9.72 15.30 -36.20
C LYS A 122 9.02 16.66 -36.30
N ASP A 123 7.89 16.86 -35.63
CA ASP A 123 7.22 18.17 -35.60
C ASP A 123 8.17 19.22 -34.99
N PRO A 124 8.37 20.39 -35.64
CA PRO A 124 9.31 21.40 -35.20
C PRO A 124 8.94 22.03 -33.84
N ARG A 125 7.73 21.81 -33.34
CA ARG A 125 7.30 22.28 -32.00
C ARG A 125 7.91 21.47 -30.86
N TRP A 126 8.45 20.27 -31.14
CA TRP A 126 9.03 19.41 -30.11
C TRP A 126 10.51 19.69 -29.88
N ALA A 127 10.95 19.49 -28.64
CA ALA A 127 12.37 19.54 -28.32
C ALA A 127 13.05 18.24 -28.75
N ARG A 128 14.29 18.36 -29.23
CA ARG A 128 15.13 17.21 -29.54
C ARG A 128 16.35 17.21 -28.62
N VAL A 129 16.57 16.08 -27.96
CA VAL A 129 17.65 15.90 -27.01
C VAL A 129 18.70 14.97 -27.60
N ARG A 130 19.92 15.48 -27.75
CA ARG A 130 21.04 14.71 -28.33
C ARG A 130 21.58 13.68 -27.35
N CYS A 131 21.91 12.50 -27.85
CA CYS A 131 22.44 11.41 -27.05
C CYS A 131 23.98 11.45 -27.00
N ASP A 132 24.55 11.23 -25.82
CA ASP A 132 26.02 11.23 -25.60
C ASP A 132 26.65 9.85 -25.76
N HIS A 133 25.93 8.90 -26.38
CA HIS A 133 26.36 7.51 -26.54
C HIS A 133 26.31 7.09 -28.01
N PRO A 134 27.19 6.17 -28.46
CA PRO A 134 27.36 5.82 -29.88
C PRO A 134 26.14 5.10 -30.50
N GLY A 135 25.17 4.71 -29.69
CA GLY A 135 23.90 4.10 -30.11
C GLY A 135 23.49 2.99 -29.14
N THR A 136 22.25 3.04 -28.67
CA THR A 136 21.67 2.04 -27.77
C THR A 136 20.18 1.89 -28.07
N TYR A 137 19.50 0.94 -27.41
CA TYR A 137 18.05 0.84 -27.48
C TYR A 137 17.37 2.09 -26.90
N ALA A 138 16.24 2.50 -27.47
CA ALA A 138 15.53 3.70 -27.04
C ALA A 138 15.19 3.65 -25.54
N ASP A 139 14.72 2.50 -25.06
CA ASP A 139 14.43 2.25 -23.65
C ASP A 139 15.64 2.47 -22.74
N ASP A 140 16.81 1.98 -23.15
CA ASP A 140 18.06 2.14 -22.38
C ASP A 140 18.48 3.60 -22.31
N CYS A 141 18.33 4.32 -23.42
CA CYS A 141 18.58 5.76 -23.50
C CYS A 141 17.64 6.54 -22.57
N LEU A 142 16.34 6.23 -22.60
CA LEU A 142 15.34 6.88 -21.75
C LEU A 142 15.64 6.64 -20.27
N VAL A 143 15.96 5.39 -19.87
CA VAL A 143 16.27 5.03 -18.49
C VAL A 143 17.55 5.70 -18.00
N ASP A 144 18.63 5.70 -18.79
CA ASP A 144 19.88 6.38 -18.43
C ASP A 144 19.67 7.90 -18.26
N ARG A 145 18.89 8.52 -19.16
CA ARG A 145 18.61 9.96 -19.10
C ARG A 145 17.88 10.35 -17.82
N ILE A 146 16.80 9.66 -17.48
CA ILE A 146 16.01 9.98 -16.28
C ILE A 146 16.74 9.60 -14.98
N GLN A 147 17.68 8.66 -15.04
CA GLN A 147 18.51 8.32 -13.90
C GLN A 147 19.48 9.48 -13.57
N LYS A 148 20.06 10.11 -14.59
CA LYS A 148 20.96 11.27 -14.47
C LYS A 148 20.21 12.58 -14.20
N HIS A 149 19.09 12.78 -14.88
CA HIS A 149 18.33 14.03 -14.85
C HIS A 149 16.85 13.73 -14.58
N ARG A 150 16.43 13.90 -13.32
CA ARG A 150 15.04 13.61 -12.91
C ARG A 150 14.06 14.73 -13.27
N ILE A 151 14.39 15.62 -14.19
CA ILE A 151 13.56 16.78 -14.59
C ILE A 151 12.51 16.43 -15.65
N TYR A 152 12.36 15.15 -15.98
CA TYR A 152 11.49 14.68 -17.07
C TYR A 152 10.30 13.88 -16.56
N ILE A 153 9.18 14.04 -17.25
CA ILE A 153 8.06 13.07 -17.24
C ILE A 153 8.31 12.09 -18.40
N VAL A 154 8.05 10.80 -18.23
CA VAL A 154 8.19 9.83 -19.33
C VAL A 154 6.81 9.42 -19.85
N ALA A 155 6.54 9.65 -21.13
CA ALA A 155 5.34 9.22 -21.80
C ALA A 155 5.58 7.88 -22.51
N THR A 156 5.08 6.79 -21.94
CA THR A 156 5.20 5.42 -22.49
C THR A 156 3.99 4.57 -22.14
N ASN A 157 3.59 3.70 -23.06
CA ASN A 157 2.60 2.64 -22.83
C ASN A 157 3.26 1.25 -22.77
N ASP A 158 4.59 1.17 -22.88
CA ASP A 158 5.35 -0.07 -22.82
C ASP A 158 5.45 -0.58 -21.37
N LYS A 159 5.06 -1.85 -21.14
CA LYS A 159 5.01 -2.43 -19.80
C LYS A 159 6.40 -2.68 -19.21
N ASP A 160 7.37 -3.05 -20.02
CA ASP A 160 8.71 -3.38 -19.57
C ASP A 160 9.52 -2.11 -19.31
N LEU A 161 9.38 -1.09 -20.15
CA LEU A 161 9.94 0.24 -19.87
C LEU A 161 9.35 0.85 -18.59
N VAL A 162 8.03 0.75 -18.39
CA VAL A 162 7.37 1.18 -17.14
C VAL A 162 7.99 0.50 -15.92
N ARG A 163 8.18 -0.84 -15.95
CA ARG A 163 8.81 -1.59 -14.85
C ARG A 163 10.21 -1.11 -14.54
N ARG A 164 10.97 -0.71 -15.55
CA ARG A 164 12.33 -0.17 -15.39
C ARG A 164 12.32 1.23 -14.80
N ILE A 165 11.48 2.13 -15.32
CA ILE A 165 11.33 3.51 -14.81
C ILE A 165 10.86 3.50 -13.36
N ARG A 166 10.00 2.57 -12.97
CA ARG A 166 9.48 2.47 -11.59
C ARG A 166 10.55 2.14 -10.54
N LYS A 167 11.71 1.64 -10.95
CA LYS A 167 12.88 1.50 -10.07
C LYS A 167 13.58 2.83 -9.79
N ILE A 168 13.21 3.90 -10.51
CA ILE A 168 13.78 5.25 -10.39
C ILE A 168 12.77 6.15 -9.67
N PRO A 169 13.08 6.59 -8.44
CA PRO A 169 12.18 7.44 -7.66
C PRO A 169 11.98 8.83 -8.27
N GLY A 170 10.77 9.38 -8.13
CA GLY A 170 10.46 10.78 -8.47
C GLY A 170 10.23 11.06 -9.97
N VAL A 171 10.13 10.03 -10.81
CA VAL A 171 9.84 10.16 -12.25
C VAL A 171 8.36 9.84 -12.54
N PRO A 172 7.54 10.84 -12.93
CA PRO A 172 6.16 10.59 -13.33
C PRO A 172 6.09 9.87 -14.68
N ILE A 173 5.10 8.99 -14.84
CA ILE A 173 4.85 8.26 -16.09
C ILE A 173 3.50 8.71 -16.65
N MET A 174 3.48 9.09 -17.92
CA MET A 174 2.26 9.43 -18.66
C MET A 174 1.87 8.28 -19.59
N LYS A 175 0.59 7.92 -19.60
CA LYS A 175 0.02 6.84 -20.41
C LYS A 175 -1.15 7.33 -21.24
N VAL A 176 -1.35 6.71 -22.41
CA VAL A 176 -2.59 6.80 -23.16
C VAL A 176 -3.57 5.75 -22.62
N ALA A 177 -4.71 6.18 -22.09
CA ALA A 177 -5.76 5.31 -21.58
C ALA A 177 -7.15 5.88 -21.91
N ARG A 178 -8.05 5.05 -22.46
CA ARG A 178 -9.43 5.45 -22.82
C ARG A 178 -9.49 6.72 -23.68
N ALA A 179 -8.61 6.80 -24.69
CA ALA A 179 -8.47 7.95 -25.59
C ALA A 179 -8.14 9.30 -24.91
N LYS A 180 -7.60 9.27 -23.69
CA LYS A 180 -7.08 10.43 -22.97
C LYS A 180 -5.69 10.13 -22.43
N TYR A 181 -4.96 11.16 -22.06
CA TYR A 181 -3.72 11.00 -21.32
C TYR A 181 -4.01 10.96 -19.83
N VAL A 182 -3.28 10.11 -19.12
CA VAL A 182 -3.34 9.98 -17.68
C VAL A 182 -1.93 9.93 -17.13
N ILE A 183 -1.68 10.59 -16.01
CA ILE A 183 -0.49 10.30 -15.21
C ILE A 183 -0.77 9.00 -14.48
N GLU A 184 0.15 8.05 -14.62
CA GLU A 184 0.12 6.82 -13.85
C GLU A 184 0.14 7.21 -12.37
N ARG A 185 -0.94 6.82 -11.67
CA ARG A 185 -0.98 6.92 -10.21
C ARG A 185 0.25 6.22 -9.67
N LEU A 186 0.95 6.86 -8.74
CA LEU A 186 1.96 6.16 -7.96
C LEU A 186 1.28 4.89 -7.40
N PRO A 187 1.98 3.73 -7.41
CA PRO A 187 1.41 2.50 -6.89
C PRO A 187 0.76 2.78 -5.54
N ASP A 188 -0.48 2.30 -5.35
CA ASP A 188 -1.13 2.41 -4.05
C ASP A 188 -0.17 1.87 -3.00
N HIS A 189 0.13 2.70 -2.01
CA HIS A 189 1.04 2.33 -0.95
C HIS A 189 0.35 1.28 -0.10
N PHE A 190 0.90 0.07 -0.13
CA PHE A 190 0.50 -1.00 0.76
C PHE A 190 1.70 -1.35 1.64
N ASP A 191 1.38 -1.54 2.91
CA ASP A 191 2.32 -1.64 4.01
C ASP A 191 1.97 -2.85 4.86
N ALA A 192 2.90 -3.22 5.74
CA ALA A 192 2.63 -4.18 6.81
C ALA A 192 1.90 -3.46 7.95
N GLY A 193 0.70 -2.98 7.66
CA GLY A 193 -0.22 -2.33 8.60
C GLY A 193 -0.77 -3.28 9.63
N VAL A 194 -1.35 -2.71 10.70
CA VAL A 194 -1.93 -3.49 11.80
C VAL A 194 -2.94 -4.54 11.31
N ILE A 195 -3.79 -4.19 10.32
CA ILE A 195 -4.73 -5.15 9.72
C ILE A 195 -3.99 -6.32 9.08
N GLY A 196 -2.98 -6.04 8.24
CA GLY A 196 -2.20 -7.07 7.55
C GLY A 196 -1.40 -7.95 8.52
N LEU A 197 -0.72 -7.35 9.50
CA LEU A 197 0.08 -8.06 10.51
C LEU A 197 -0.78 -8.96 11.39
N THR A 198 -1.88 -8.43 11.93
CA THR A 198 -2.81 -9.21 12.77
C THR A 198 -3.48 -10.32 11.96
N THR A 199 -3.85 -10.04 10.70
CA THR A 199 -4.43 -11.04 9.80
C THR A 199 -3.44 -12.15 9.47
N ALA A 200 -2.19 -11.83 9.19
CA ALA A 200 -1.16 -12.81 8.89
C ALA A 200 -0.92 -13.77 10.08
N LEU A 201 -0.84 -13.24 11.30
CA LEU A 201 -0.73 -14.04 12.53
C LEU A 201 -1.94 -14.97 12.72
N ARG A 202 -3.16 -14.43 12.58
CA ARG A 202 -4.40 -15.20 12.70
C ARG A 202 -4.50 -16.31 11.65
N ILE A 203 -3.99 -16.08 10.44
CA ILE A 203 -3.92 -17.11 9.40
C ILE A 203 -2.88 -18.18 9.77
N GLN A 204 -1.70 -17.81 10.28
CA GLN A 204 -0.68 -18.78 10.71
C GLN A 204 -1.23 -19.80 11.72
N GLU A 205 -2.16 -19.38 12.58
CA GLU A 205 -2.81 -20.26 13.55
C GLU A 205 -3.69 -21.34 12.89
N THR A 206 -4.09 -21.19 11.63
CA THR A 206 -4.99 -22.14 10.93
C THR A 206 -4.32 -22.92 9.80
N LEU A 207 -3.05 -22.61 9.47
CA LEU A 207 -2.31 -23.31 8.43
C LEU A 207 -2.01 -24.75 8.83
N ASN A 208 -2.17 -25.67 7.88
CA ASN A 208 -1.64 -27.04 8.02
C ASN A 208 -0.17 -27.11 7.55
N ARG A 209 0.49 -28.26 7.79
CA ARG A 209 1.92 -28.48 7.48
C ARG A 209 2.30 -28.29 6.00
N ASN A 210 1.32 -28.34 5.08
CA ASN A 210 1.54 -28.20 3.65
C ASN A 210 1.23 -26.79 3.13
N GLN A 211 0.83 -25.88 4.02
CA GLN A 211 0.54 -24.50 3.70
C GLN A 211 1.58 -23.58 4.32
N SER A 212 1.88 -22.49 3.63
CA SER A 212 2.74 -21.42 4.11
C SER A 212 2.10 -20.08 3.81
N ILE A 213 2.55 -19.06 4.52
CA ILE A 213 2.13 -17.67 4.33
C ILE A 213 3.35 -16.79 4.14
N GLN A 214 3.23 -15.87 3.19
CA GLN A 214 4.21 -14.85 2.95
C GLN A 214 3.56 -13.48 3.10
N LEU A 215 4.14 -12.63 3.96
CA LEU A 215 3.75 -11.24 4.12
C LEU A 215 4.56 -10.38 3.15
N ILE A 216 3.87 -9.76 2.19
CA ILE A 216 4.47 -8.88 1.20
C ILE A 216 3.99 -7.47 1.48
N ALA A 217 4.93 -6.54 1.63
CA ALA A 217 4.66 -5.13 1.85
C ALA A 217 5.82 -4.31 1.29
N ARG A 218 5.60 -3.02 1.01
CA ARG A 218 6.73 -2.11 0.80
C ARG A 218 7.28 -1.61 2.13
N ASP A 219 6.40 -1.11 2.99
CA ASP A 219 6.81 -0.56 4.28
C ASP A 219 6.60 -1.59 5.37
N PHE A 220 7.65 -1.87 6.15
CA PHE A 220 7.60 -2.71 7.35
C PHE A 220 7.75 -1.84 8.62
N PRO A 221 7.43 -2.36 9.82
CA PRO A 221 7.50 -1.63 11.09
C PRO A 221 8.82 -0.89 11.41
N ASN A 222 9.93 -1.22 10.75
CA ASN A 222 11.21 -0.52 10.84
C ASN A 222 11.29 0.75 9.95
N THR A 223 10.26 1.03 9.16
CA THR A 223 10.18 2.16 8.23
C THR A 223 9.04 3.09 8.63
N THR A 224 9.09 4.32 8.13
CA THR A 224 7.98 5.27 8.28
C THR A 224 7.71 5.94 6.94
N SER A 225 6.43 6.06 6.58
CA SER A 225 6.00 6.76 5.38
C SER A 225 4.64 7.38 5.62
N LEU A 226 4.33 8.50 4.95
CA LEU A 226 3.08 9.25 5.15
C LEU A 226 1.81 8.39 4.95
N ASN A 227 1.88 7.44 4.01
CA ASN A 227 0.77 6.56 3.66
C ASN A 227 0.78 5.24 4.44
N TYR A 228 1.86 4.94 5.16
CA TYR A 228 1.89 3.87 6.17
C TYR A 228 1.22 4.38 7.45
N ALA A 229 -0.09 4.20 7.58
CA ALA A 229 -0.88 4.83 8.64
C ALA A 229 -0.56 4.29 10.05
N SER A 230 -0.11 3.04 10.17
CA SER A 230 -0.01 2.36 11.46
C SER A 230 0.99 2.98 12.44
N PRO A 231 2.24 3.35 12.06
CA PRO A 231 3.20 3.99 12.98
C PRO A 231 2.74 5.35 13.53
N TRP A 232 1.81 6.02 12.84
CA TRP A 232 1.32 7.36 13.19
C TRP A 232 0.11 7.36 14.12
N ALA A 233 -0.57 6.22 14.27
CA ALA A 233 -1.78 6.12 15.07
C ALA A 233 -1.50 6.40 16.56
N GLY A 234 -2.54 6.80 17.31
CA GLY A 234 -2.43 7.07 18.74
C GLY A 234 -1.80 5.91 19.52
N ALA A 235 -2.47 4.77 19.70
CA ALA A 235 -3.88 4.45 19.44
C ALA A 235 -4.55 4.01 20.76
N HIS A 236 -5.87 4.08 20.84
CA HIS A 236 -6.63 3.54 21.98
C HIS A 236 -7.84 2.77 21.50
N TYR A 237 -8.54 2.12 22.43
CA TYR A 237 -9.89 1.61 22.18
C TYR A 237 -10.94 2.58 22.70
N ARG A 238 -11.88 2.94 21.83
CA ARG A 238 -13.07 3.73 22.20
C ARG A 238 -14.33 3.09 21.60
N PRO A 239 -15.34 2.75 22.42
CA PRO A 239 -16.64 2.32 21.90
C PRO A 239 -17.28 3.41 21.04
N VAL A 240 -18.05 3.00 20.04
CA VAL A 240 -18.79 3.92 19.18
C VAL A 240 -20.20 3.37 19.01
N PRO A 241 -21.16 3.84 19.83
CA PRO A 241 -22.57 3.51 19.65
C PRO A 241 -23.02 3.81 18.22
N GLY A 242 -23.74 2.86 17.62
CA GLY A 242 -24.29 3.03 16.29
C GLY A 242 -25.28 1.92 15.95
N SER A 243 -26.32 2.28 15.21
CA SER A 243 -27.48 1.41 14.93
C SER A 243 -27.46 0.76 13.55
N THR A 244 -26.55 1.18 12.67
CA THR A 244 -26.46 0.64 11.29
C THR A 244 -25.87 -0.77 11.30
N SER A 245 -26.19 -1.57 10.28
CA SER A 245 -25.60 -2.92 10.11
C SER A 245 -24.07 -2.90 10.00
N GLN A 246 -23.51 -1.82 9.46
CA GLN A 246 -22.08 -1.58 9.47
C GLN A 246 -21.56 -1.33 10.89
N ALA A 247 -22.21 -0.43 11.64
CA ALA A 247 -21.81 -0.10 13.01
C ALA A 247 -21.84 -1.31 13.94
N LEU A 248 -22.90 -2.12 13.89
CA LEU A 248 -23.04 -3.35 14.69
C LEU A 248 -21.94 -4.39 14.38
N ARG A 249 -21.56 -4.51 13.11
CA ARG A 249 -20.45 -5.38 12.69
C ARG A 249 -19.12 -4.87 13.24
N GLU A 250 -18.84 -3.58 13.04
CA GLU A 250 -17.61 -2.96 13.54
C GLU A 250 -17.55 -3.01 15.07
N GLU A 251 -18.67 -2.85 15.76
CA GLU A 251 -18.75 -2.99 17.22
C GLU A 251 -18.38 -4.40 17.67
N THR A 252 -18.91 -5.43 16.99
CA THR A 252 -18.56 -6.84 17.28
C THR A 252 -17.06 -7.08 17.09
N GLN A 253 -16.49 -6.58 15.99
CA GLN A 253 -15.05 -6.66 15.72
C GLN A 253 -14.22 -5.89 16.76
N ALA A 254 -14.72 -4.72 17.19
CA ALA A 254 -14.08 -3.89 18.18
C ALA A 254 -14.05 -4.57 19.55
N LYS A 255 -15.18 -5.15 20.00
CA LYS A 255 -15.27 -5.91 21.26
C LYS A 255 -14.31 -7.09 21.28
N GLN A 256 -14.24 -7.88 20.20
CA GLN A 256 -13.27 -8.98 20.08
C GLN A 256 -11.83 -8.50 20.16
N THR A 257 -11.54 -7.36 19.51
CA THR A 257 -10.21 -6.76 19.55
C THR A 257 -9.85 -6.23 20.92
N TYR A 258 -10.80 -5.59 21.61
CA TYR A 258 -10.62 -5.14 22.99
C TYR A 258 -10.30 -6.30 23.93
N THR A 259 -11.08 -7.39 23.89
CA THR A 259 -10.82 -8.58 24.73
C THR A 259 -9.40 -9.11 24.50
N TYR A 260 -9.00 -9.29 23.23
CA TYR A 260 -7.66 -9.73 22.89
C TYR A 260 -6.57 -8.77 23.42
N LEU A 261 -6.73 -7.46 23.22
CA LEU A 261 -5.75 -6.47 23.66
C LEU A 261 -5.67 -6.36 25.18
N LYS A 262 -6.80 -6.49 25.88
CA LYS A 262 -6.87 -6.51 27.35
C LYS A 262 -6.12 -7.70 27.93
N ASP A 263 -6.28 -8.88 27.33
CA ASP A 263 -5.55 -10.08 27.73
C ASP A 263 -4.06 -9.97 27.39
N LEU A 264 -3.74 -9.40 26.23
CA LEU A 264 -2.36 -9.17 25.80
C LEU A 264 -1.62 -8.19 26.72
N ALA A 265 -2.27 -7.11 27.15
CA ALA A 265 -1.71 -6.15 28.09
C ALA A 265 -1.28 -6.79 29.42
N LYS A 266 -2.00 -7.83 29.87
CA LYS A 266 -1.72 -8.58 31.09
C LYS A 266 -0.66 -9.67 30.88
N SER A 267 -0.76 -10.40 29.77
CA SER A 267 0.07 -11.57 29.50
C SER A 267 1.44 -11.25 28.91
N ASP A 268 1.56 -10.14 28.16
CA ASP A 268 2.80 -9.73 27.52
C ASP A 268 2.93 -8.19 27.44
N PRO A 269 3.37 -7.54 28.52
CA PRO A 269 3.57 -6.09 28.56
C PRO A 269 4.58 -5.57 27.53
N SER A 270 5.46 -6.44 27.00
CA SER A 270 6.43 -6.07 25.96
C SER A 270 5.78 -5.77 24.60
N SER A 271 4.51 -6.14 24.44
CA SER A 271 3.71 -5.86 23.23
C SER A 271 3.47 -4.38 22.96
N GLY A 272 3.67 -3.51 23.96
CA GLY A 272 3.36 -2.08 23.86
C GLY A 272 1.88 -1.76 24.03
N VAL A 273 1.08 -2.68 24.58
CA VAL A 273 -0.32 -2.46 24.97
C VAL A 273 -0.39 -2.32 26.49
N ALA A 274 -1.16 -1.35 26.99
CA ALA A 274 -1.44 -1.22 28.42
C ALA A 274 -2.91 -0.86 28.66
N ILE A 275 -3.37 -1.11 29.87
CA ILE A 275 -4.69 -0.68 30.36
C ILE A 275 -4.53 0.64 31.11
N VAL A 276 -5.37 1.62 30.80
CA VAL A 276 -5.43 2.93 31.45
C VAL A 276 -6.89 3.35 31.62
N GLU A 277 -7.13 4.38 32.42
CA GLU A 277 -8.44 5.04 32.43
C GLU A 277 -8.68 5.79 31.11
N GLY A 278 -9.87 5.60 30.56
CA GLY A 278 -10.44 6.35 29.45
C GLY A 278 -11.53 7.29 29.94
N ILE A 279 -11.51 8.53 29.45
CA ILE A 279 -12.56 9.53 29.67
C ILE A 279 -13.05 10.06 28.33
N GLU A 280 -14.36 10.15 28.16
CA GLU A 280 -15.01 10.75 27.00
C GLU A 280 -15.84 11.97 27.40
N HIS A 281 -15.76 13.03 26.60
CA HIS A 281 -16.56 14.24 26.73
C HIS A 281 -17.14 14.63 25.37
N LEU A 282 -18.47 14.73 25.28
CA LEU A 282 -19.18 15.14 24.07
C LEU A 282 -20.02 16.39 24.35
N GLU A 283 -19.73 17.47 23.62
CA GLU A 283 -20.50 18.73 23.69
C GLU A 283 -21.80 18.65 22.88
N ASN A 284 -21.83 17.80 21.84
CA ASN A 284 -23.00 17.55 21.01
C ASN A 284 -23.15 16.04 20.73
N PRO A 285 -23.55 15.23 21.72
CA PRO A 285 -23.65 13.78 21.58
C PRO A 285 -24.69 13.39 20.52
N PRO A 286 -24.38 12.41 19.64
CA PRO A 286 -25.37 11.77 18.78
C PRO A 286 -26.50 11.11 19.60
N ALA A 287 -27.65 10.87 18.98
CA ALA A 287 -28.83 10.31 19.66
C ALA A 287 -28.53 8.96 20.34
N GLU A 288 -27.68 8.13 19.75
CA GLU A 288 -27.26 6.83 20.29
C GLU A 288 -26.52 6.93 21.62
N TYR A 289 -25.90 8.08 21.94
CA TYR A 289 -25.25 8.29 23.23
C TYR A 289 -26.25 8.70 24.33
N LEU A 290 -27.44 9.16 23.94
CA LEU A 290 -28.52 9.56 24.84
C LEU A 290 -29.50 8.41 25.11
N ASP A 291 -29.37 7.30 24.39
CA ASP A 291 -30.16 6.08 24.60
C ASP A 291 -29.45 5.13 25.58
N GLU A 292 -30.05 4.91 26.75
CA GLU A 292 -29.47 4.09 27.82
C GLU A 292 -29.20 2.65 27.37
N LYS A 293 -30.05 2.09 26.50
CA LYS A 293 -29.89 0.74 25.98
C LYS A 293 -28.66 0.67 25.07
N SER A 294 -28.54 1.58 24.10
CA SER A 294 -27.40 1.68 23.19
C SER A 294 -26.08 1.85 23.97
N ILE A 295 -26.08 2.70 25.01
CA ILE A 295 -24.91 2.88 25.87
C ILE A 295 -24.57 1.58 26.62
N ARG A 296 -25.55 0.92 27.24
CA ARG A 296 -25.31 -0.34 27.97
C ARG A 296 -24.79 -1.43 27.04
N GLU A 297 -25.34 -1.55 25.85
CA GLU A 297 -24.90 -2.52 24.85
C GLU A 297 -23.47 -2.22 24.38
N CYS A 298 -23.15 -0.95 24.11
CA CYS A 298 -21.86 -0.57 23.53
C CYS A 298 -20.71 -0.50 24.55
N TYR A 299 -20.97 -0.08 25.79
CA TYR A 299 -19.95 0.11 26.83
C TYR A 299 -19.95 -0.96 27.92
N GLY A 300 -21.02 -1.75 28.06
CA GLY A 300 -21.21 -2.63 29.23
C GLY A 300 -20.16 -3.74 29.41
N HIS A 301 -19.31 -3.99 28.41
CA HIS A 301 -18.18 -4.93 28.51
C HIS A 301 -16.90 -4.30 29.06
N LEU A 302 -16.90 -3.00 29.35
CA LEU A 302 -15.74 -2.26 29.85
C LEU A 302 -15.73 -2.22 31.38
N ASP A 303 -14.57 -2.53 31.96
CA ASP A 303 -14.39 -2.50 33.42
C ASP A 303 -14.47 -1.04 33.90
N GLY A 304 -15.08 -0.82 35.07
CA GLY A 304 -15.20 0.52 35.65
C GLY A 304 -16.07 1.48 34.85
N PHE A 305 -16.81 1.01 33.83
CA PHE A 305 -17.68 1.87 33.04
C PHE A 305 -18.76 2.55 33.88
N ARG A 306 -18.80 3.88 33.78
CA ARG A 306 -19.93 4.68 34.26
C ARG A 306 -20.09 5.95 33.44
N VAL A 307 -21.34 6.37 33.29
CA VAL A 307 -21.68 7.71 32.79
C VAL A 307 -21.38 8.73 33.90
N LEU A 308 -20.82 9.87 33.52
CA LEU A 308 -20.49 10.96 34.44
C LEU A 308 -21.74 11.76 34.80
N GLY A 309 -21.86 12.17 36.07
CA GLY A 309 -22.87 13.12 36.52
C GLY A 309 -22.64 14.54 35.97
N LYS A 310 -23.67 15.39 36.01
CA LYS A 310 -23.58 16.78 35.51
C LYS A 310 -22.48 17.60 36.18
N ASP A 311 -22.16 17.29 37.43
CA ASP A 311 -21.14 18.01 38.22
C ASP A 311 -19.72 17.45 38.00
N GLU A 312 -19.57 16.38 37.21
CA GLU A 312 -18.28 15.70 37.00
C GLU A 312 -17.60 16.04 35.66
N TYR A 313 -18.29 16.74 34.76
CA TYR A 313 -17.73 17.21 33.49
C TYR A 313 -17.83 18.74 33.34
N PRO A 314 -17.00 19.36 32.49
CA PRO A 314 -17.06 20.81 32.24
C PRO A 314 -18.43 21.29 31.74
N GLU A 315 -18.81 22.54 32.03
CA GLU A 315 -20.14 23.12 31.73
C GLU A 315 -20.55 23.03 30.24
N ASP A 316 -19.59 23.06 29.32
CA ASP A 316 -19.81 22.96 27.88
C ASP A 316 -20.03 21.52 27.37
N VAL A 317 -19.82 20.51 28.22
CA VAL A 317 -20.02 19.09 27.91
C VAL A 317 -21.47 18.69 28.23
N LYS A 318 -22.09 17.90 27.36
CA LYS A 318 -23.48 17.42 27.55
C LYS A 318 -23.58 15.93 27.90
N TRP A 319 -22.53 15.17 27.56
CA TRP A 319 -22.44 13.75 27.88
C TRP A 319 -20.98 13.39 28.14
N GLY A 320 -20.75 12.59 29.17
CA GLY A 320 -19.43 12.07 29.45
C GLY A 320 -19.47 10.69 30.10
N ALA A 321 -18.38 9.95 29.94
CA ALA A 321 -18.21 8.63 30.53
C ALA A 321 -16.76 8.42 30.94
N ARG A 322 -16.56 7.51 31.90
CA ARG A 322 -15.24 6.97 32.23
C ARG A 322 -15.29 5.45 32.30
N TYR A 323 -14.17 4.80 31.99
CA TYR A 323 -14.02 3.35 31.92
C TYR A 323 -12.55 2.97 31.85
N GLU A 324 -12.21 1.71 32.11
CA GLU A 324 -10.88 1.18 31.77
C GLU A 324 -10.81 0.83 30.29
N THR A 325 -9.70 1.19 29.63
CA THR A 325 -9.48 0.93 28.20
C THR A 325 -8.04 0.60 27.89
N VAL A 326 -7.78 0.17 26.65
CA VAL A 326 -6.44 -0.12 26.16
C VAL A 326 -5.86 1.07 25.39
N VAL A 327 -4.59 1.35 25.64
CA VAL A 327 -3.73 2.24 24.84
C VAL A 327 -2.59 1.45 24.24
N ILE A 328 -2.14 1.86 23.05
CA ILE A 328 -1.19 1.12 22.25
C ILE A 328 -0.06 2.05 21.81
N ASN A 329 1.17 1.65 22.10
CA ASN A 329 2.35 2.18 21.45
C ASN A 329 2.45 1.58 20.04
N SER A 330 1.76 2.21 19.08
CA SER A 330 1.56 1.69 17.73
C SER A 330 2.81 1.15 17.01
N PRO A 331 3.96 1.86 16.96
CA PRO A 331 5.16 1.32 16.32
C PRO A 331 5.71 0.07 17.04
N VAL A 332 5.70 0.05 18.37
CA VAL A 332 6.16 -1.11 19.16
C VAL A 332 5.23 -2.30 18.94
N TYR A 333 3.93 -2.09 18.96
CA TYR A 333 2.95 -3.15 18.72
C TYR A 333 3.04 -3.73 17.30
N CYS A 334 3.22 -2.89 16.27
CA CYS A 334 3.45 -3.40 14.92
C CYS A 334 4.76 -4.22 14.81
N ALA A 335 5.85 -3.79 15.45
CA ALA A 335 7.09 -4.55 15.50
C ALA A 335 6.92 -5.88 16.27
N TYR A 336 6.15 -5.87 17.36
CA TYR A 336 5.77 -7.06 18.13
C TYR A 336 5.03 -8.09 17.28
N LEU A 337 4.00 -7.65 16.54
CA LEU A 337 3.23 -8.53 15.65
C LEU A 337 4.12 -9.11 14.54
N LEU A 338 4.99 -8.31 13.93
CA LEU A 338 5.93 -8.79 12.91
C LEU A 338 6.90 -9.82 13.49
N ARG A 339 7.47 -9.55 14.67
CA ARG A 339 8.37 -10.49 15.35
C ARG A 339 7.67 -11.83 15.59
N ARG A 340 6.44 -11.81 16.11
CA ARG A 340 5.65 -13.02 16.30
C ARG A 340 5.40 -13.75 14.99
N PHE A 341 5.09 -13.03 13.91
CA PHE A 341 4.84 -13.62 12.60
C PHE A 341 6.08 -14.37 12.09
N VAL A 342 7.25 -13.73 12.17
CA VAL A 342 8.52 -14.32 11.74
C VAL A 342 8.91 -15.52 12.61
N LEU A 343 8.82 -15.40 13.94
CA LEU A 343 9.11 -16.51 14.87
C LEU A 343 8.13 -17.68 14.72
N GLY A 344 6.90 -17.42 14.26
CA GLY A 344 5.94 -18.43 13.85
C GLY A 344 6.23 -19.11 12.50
N GLY A 345 7.38 -18.83 11.88
CA GLY A 345 7.79 -19.39 10.58
C GLY A 345 7.27 -18.61 9.37
N GLY A 346 6.75 -17.40 9.58
CA GLY A 346 6.25 -16.52 8.52
C GLY A 346 7.40 -15.93 7.70
N VAL A 347 7.24 -15.91 6.39
CA VAL A 347 8.22 -15.31 5.48
C VAL A 347 7.79 -13.89 5.13
N THR A 348 8.71 -12.94 5.17
CA THR A 348 8.45 -11.55 4.76
C THR A 348 9.17 -11.26 3.45
N ARG A 349 8.62 -10.33 2.65
CA ARG A 349 9.29 -9.83 1.45
C ARG A 349 8.95 -8.37 1.23
N GLU A 350 10.00 -7.55 1.20
CA GLU A 350 9.89 -6.17 0.75
C GLU A 350 9.70 -6.13 -0.77
N TYR A 351 8.53 -5.70 -1.22
CA TYR A 351 8.20 -5.62 -2.64
C TYR A 351 7.05 -4.63 -2.86
N THR A 352 7.09 -3.91 -3.98
CA THR A 352 5.97 -3.04 -4.39
C THR A 352 5.12 -3.74 -5.44
N VAL A 353 3.91 -4.11 -5.06
CA VAL A 353 2.81 -4.58 -5.90
C VAL A 353 1.99 -3.40 -6.42
N ILE A 354 1.64 -3.40 -7.71
CA ILE A 354 0.76 -2.40 -8.32
C ILE A 354 -0.69 -2.92 -8.42
N ASP A 355 -0.84 -4.23 -8.59
CA ASP A 355 -2.12 -4.92 -8.73
C ASP A 355 -2.08 -6.20 -7.89
N PRO A 356 -3.13 -6.53 -7.11
CA PRO A 356 -3.14 -7.72 -6.26
C PRO A 356 -2.86 -9.02 -7.03
N MET A 357 -3.10 -9.05 -8.34
CA MET A 357 -2.80 -10.19 -9.19
C MET A 357 -1.30 -10.49 -9.31
N GLU A 358 -0.42 -9.49 -9.13
CA GLU A 358 1.02 -9.72 -9.15
C GLU A 358 1.46 -10.63 -8.01
N ALA A 359 0.76 -10.60 -6.87
CA ALA A 359 1.09 -11.40 -5.69
C ALA A 359 1.02 -12.92 -5.97
N PHE A 360 0.20 -13.37 -6.93
CA PHE A 360 0.17 -14.77 -7.34
C PHE A 360 1.43 -15.24 -8.05
N CYS A 361 2.27 -14.32 -8.53
CA CYS A 361 3.53 -14.60 -9.22
C CYS A 361 4.76 -14.45 -8.30
N LEU A 362 4.56 -13.99 -7.06
CA LEU A 362 5.67 -13.71 -6.13
C LEU A 362 6.15 -14.94 -5.36
N ALA A 363 5.40 -16.04 -5.41
CA ALA A 363 5.75 -17.34 -4.86
C ALA A 363 5.14 -18.49 -5.70
N PRO A 364 5.69 -19.71 -5.65
CA PRO A 364 5.08 -20.86 -6.31
C PRO A 364 3.75 -21.24 -5.65
N ASN A 365 2.80 -21.74 -6.46
CA ASN A 365 1.54 -22.34 -5.99
C ASN A 365 0.64 -21.44 -5.11
N VAL A 366 0.70 -20.12 -5.28
CA VAL A 366 -0.20 -19.19 -4.57
C VAL A 366 -1.64 -19.41 -5.06
N ARG A 367 -2.51 -19.85 -4.15
CA ARG A 367 -3.97 -19.96 -4.38
C ARG A 367 -4.75 -18.78 -3.84
N THR A 368 -4.26 -18.12 -2.81
CA THR A 368 -4.99 -17.06 -2.11
C THR A 368 -4.08 -15.88 -1.86
N VAL A 369 -4.60 -14.68 -2.14
CA VAL A 369 -3.98 -13.40 -1.79
C VAL A 369 -4.90 -12.72 -0.78
N VAL A 370 -4.37 -12.28 0.36
CA VAL A 370 -5.12 -11.48 1.32
C VAL A 370 -4.71 -10.02 1.17
N ASN A 371 -5.63 -9.20 0.68
CA ASN A 371 -5.41 -7.79 0.37
C ASN A 371 -5.74 -6.92 1.59
N CYS A 372 -4.69 -6.56 2.34
CA CYS A 372 -4.73 -5.63 3.46
C CYS A 372 -4.08 -4.27 3.14
N SER A 373 -4.15 -3.82 1.88
CA SER A 373 -3.40 -2.65 1.37
C SER A 373 -3.86 -1.27 1.87
N GLY A 374 -4.83 -1.20 2.77
CA GLY A 374 -5.43 0.05 3.20
C GLY A 374 -6.41 0.65 2.19
N LEU A 375 -5.96 1.01 0.98
CA LEU A 375 -6.78 1.66 -0.05
C LEU A 375 -7.36 0.70 -1.11
N GLY A 376 -6.88 -0.55 -1.18
CA GLY A 376 -7.54 -1.58 -1.98
C GLY A 376 -7.19 -1.64 -3.46
N PHE A 377 -6.06 -1.07 -3.88
CA PHE A 377 -5.57 -1.07 -5.28
C PHE A 377 -6.58 -0.46 -6.28
N GLY A 378 -6.84 0.83 -6.16
CA GLY A 378 -7.70 1.59 -7.08
C GLY A 378 -9.20 1.49 -6.81
N ASP A 379 -9.62 1.01 -5.64
CA ASP A 379 -11.02 1.07 -5.22
C ASP A 379 -11.48 2.54 -5.19
N ARG A 380 -12.48 2.87 -6.01
CA ARG A 380 -13.00 4.24 -6.17
C ARG A 380 -13.71 4.76 -4.92
N ARG A 381 -14.18 3.84 -4.06
CA ARG A 381 -14.80 4.17 -2.77
C ARG A 381 -13.76 4.45 -1.71
N SER A 382 -12.50 4.07 -1.92
CA SER A 382 -11.41 4.35 -0.98
C SER A 382 -10.90 5.78 -1.13
N PHE A 383 -10.59 6.40 0.00
CA PHE A 383 -10.04 7.74 0.09
C PHE A 383 -9.20 7.87 1.36
N ILE A 384 -8.37 8.89 1.43
CA ILE A 384 -7.57 9.18 2.63
C ILE A 384 -8.29 10.16 3.54
N ILE A 385 -8.06 10.05 4.84
CA ILE A 385 -8.38 11.09 5.82
C ILE A 385 -7.07 11.53 6.44
N ARG A 386 -6.62 12.75 6.12
CA ARG A 386 -5.46 13.35 6.77
C ARG A 386 -5.76 13.59 8.24
N GLY A 387 -4.81 13.22 9.08
CA GLY A 387 -4.81 13.50 10.50
C GLY A 387 -3.45 14.02 10.91
N GLN A 388 -3.44 15.23 11.47
CA GLN A 388 -2.27 15.78 12.12
C GLN A 388 -2.39 15.59 13.64
N THR A 389 -1.31 15.12 14.25
CA THR A 389 -1.13 14.97 15.69
C THR A 389 0.28 15.45 16.08
N CYS A 390 0.51 15.59 17.38
CA CYS A 390 1.80 15.95 17.96
C CYS A 390 2.21 14.88 18.98
N LEU A 391 3.46 14.45 18.94
CA LEU A 391 4.05 13.58 19.96
C LEU A 391 4.81 14.45 20.96
N VAL A 392 4.49 14.33 22.25
CA VAL A 392 5.15 15.09 23.33
C VAL A 392 5.77 14.16 24.36
N ARG A 393 6.79 14.66 25.07
CA ARG A 393 7.41 13.94 26.20
C ARG A 393 6.55 13.99 27.47
N ASN A 394 5.66 14.97 27.57
CA ASN A 394 4.83 15.19 28.75
C ASN A 394 4.01 13.93 29.10
N PRO A 395 4.11 13.44 30.34
CA PRO A 395 3.38 12.25 30.76
C PRO A 395 1.89 12.58 30.97
N CYS A 396 1.05 11.64 30.56
CA CYS A 396 -0.36 11.58 30.92
C CYS A 396 -0.66 10.14 31.38
N SER A 397 -1.43 9.97 32.44
CA SER A 397 -1.76 8.64 32.99
C SER A 397 -3.03 8.04 32.40
N GLN A 398 -3.80 8.84 31.66
CA GLN A 398 -5.12 8.49 31.16
C GLN A 398 -5.28 8.92 29.71
N THR A 399 -6.18 8.26 28.99
CA THR A 399 -6.59 8.70 27.67
C THR A 399 -7.88 9.51 27.79
N VAL A 400 -7.90 10.70 27.19
CA VAL A 400 -9.09 11.55 27.19
C VAL A 400 -9.45 11.86 25.75
N THR A 401 -10.74 11.73 25.41
CA THR A 401 -11.29 12.11 24.11
C THR A 401 -12.39 13.13 24.31
N ARG A 402 -12.30 14.25 23.59
CA ARG A 402 -13.29 15.30 23.56
C ARG A 402 -13.77 15.54 22.13
N GLN A 403 -15.08 15.54 21.93
CA GLN A 403 -15.70 16.02 20.71
C GLN A 403 -16.38 17.36 20.99
N ASN A 404 -15.91 18.38 20.27
CA ASN A 404 -16.43 19.74 20.40
C ASN A 404 -17.75 19.90 19.63
N ALA A 405 -18.52 20.94 19.94
CA ALA A 405 -19.81 21.22 19.33
C ALA A 405 -19.74 21.41 17.80
N ASP A 406 -18.59 21.88 17.28
CA ASP A 406 -18.31 22.05 15.85
C ASP A 406 -17.92 20.72 15.15
N GLY A 407 -17.90 19.61 15.87
CA GLY A 407 -17.54 18.28 15.38
C GLY A 407 -16.03 18.02 15.30
N SER A 408 -15.19 19.00 15.69
CA SER A 408 -13.75 18.80 15.85
C SER A 408 -13.43 17.92 17.05
N TRP A 409 -12.25 17.29 17.02
CA TRP A 409 -11.83 16.33 18.03
C TRP A 409 -10.55 16.81 18.71
N SER A 410 -10.47 16.58 20.01
CA SER A 410 -9.24 16.73 20.78
C SER A 410 -9.06 15.51 21.66
N PHE A 411 -7.85 14.96 21.71
CA PHE A 411 -7.54 13.78 22.51
C PHE A 411 -6.08 13.76 22.96
N CYS A 412 -5.83 13.12 24.10
CA CYS A 412 -4.51 12.70 24.53
C CYS A 412 -4.46 11.18 24.69
N ILE A 413 -3.42 10.54 24.16
CA ILE A 413 -3.23 9.08 24.21
C ILE A 413 -1.81 8.80 24.70
N PRO A 414 -1.62 8.40 25.96
CA PRO A 414 -0.30 8.02 26.47
C PRO A 414 0.12 6.68 25.88
N ARG A 415 1.29 6.63 25.25
CA ARG A 415 1.85 5.40 24.70
C ARG A 415 2.66 4.67 25.78
N PRO A 416 2.38 3.38 26.01
CA PRO A 416 3.16 2.54 26.92
C PRO A 416 4.65 2.47 26.55
N LEU A 417 5.47 1.95 27.48
CA LEU A 417 6.91 1.73 27.30
C LEU A 417 7.66 3.01 26.92
N SER A 418 7.36 4.10 27.63
CA SER A 418 7.98 5.41 27.42
C SER A 418 7.82 5.95 25.99
N GLY A 419 6.70 5.63 25.33
CA GLY A 419 6.42 6.03 23.94
C GLY A 419 6.00 7.50 23.77
N GLY A 420 5.96 8.27 24.86
CA GLY A 420 5.43 9.64 24.92
C GLY A 420 3.90 9.68 24.87
N THR A 421 3.35 10.89 24.81
CA THR A 421 1.89 11.11 24.70
C THR A 421 1.57 11.67 23.32
N ILE A 422 0.59 11.07 22.64
CA ILE A 422 0.04 11.62 21.40
C ILE A 422 -1.06 12.61 21.75
N ILE A 423 -0.91 13.85 21.29
CA ILE A 423 -1.94 14.88 21.32
C ILE A 423 -2.50 15.01 19.92
N GLY A 424 -3.81 14.83 19.78
CA GLY A 424 -4.48 14.98 18.50
C GLY A 424 -5.85 15.60 18.64
N GLY A 425 -6.57 15.79 17.54
CA GLY A 425 -6.05 15.65 16.19
C GLY A 425 -7.04 16.11 15.15
N THR A 426 -6.57 16.27 13.91
CA THR A 426 -7.44 16.66 12.79
C THR A 426 -8.10 15.46 12.11
N LYS A 427 -9.20 15.74 11.41
CA LYS A 427 -9.92 14.82 10.54
C LYS A 427 -10.26 15.54 9.24
N GLN A 428 -9.42 15.38 8.23
CA GLN A 428 -9.52 16.09 6.96
C GLN A 428 -9.66 15.10 5.80
N PRO A 429 -10.89 14.72 5.41
CA PRO A 429 -11.14 13.83 4.28
C PRO A 429 -10.60 14.39 2.97
N ARG A 430 -9.96 13.54 2.16
CA ARG A 430 -9.44 13.87 0.82
C ARG A 430 -8.40 15.01 0.80
N ASP A 431 -7.79 15.31 1.93
CA ASP A 431 -6.69 16.27 2.03
C ASP A 431 -5.34 15.57 1.83
N TYR A 432 -4.66 15.92 0.74
CA TYR A 432 -3.40 15.30 0.35
C TYR A 432 -2.18 16.14 0.75
N ASP A 433 -2.30 17.19 1.55
CA ASP A 433 -1.11 17.95 2.00
C ASP A 433 -0.25 17.08 2.94
N PRO A 434 1.01 16.78 2.57
CA PRO A 434 1.91 16.01 3.42
C PRO A 434 2.49 16.83 4.59
N THR A 435 2.35 18.15 4.56
CA THR A 435 3.09 19.08 5.41
C THR A 435 2.37 19.30 6.73
N PRO A 436 3.02 19.18 7.90
CA PRO A 436 2.41 19.56 9.16
C PRO A 436 2.22 21.09 9.24
N SER A 437 1.07 21.53 9.74
CA SER A 437 0.76 22.94 9.99
C SER A 437 1.16 23.34 11.41
N VAL A 438 1.98 24.39 11.55
CA VAL A 438 2.38 24.93 12.86
C VAL A 438 1.18 25.46 13.64
N GLU A 439 0.28 26.18 12.97
CA GLU A 439 -0.97 26.68 13.56
C GLU A 439 -1.83 25.53 14.11
N THR A 440 -1.93 24.42 13.36
CA THR A 440 -2.64 23.23 13.84
C THR A 440 -1.98 22.67 15.10
N ARG A 441 -0.64 22.57 15.15
CA ARG A 441 0.08 22.12 16.35
C ARG A 441 -0.24 23.02 17.54
N GLU A 442 -0.14 24.34 17.39
CA GLU A 442 -0.40 25.30 18.45
C GLU A 442 -1.83 25.16 19.01
N LYS A 443 -2.82 25.01 18.12
CA LYS A 443 -4.21 24.74 18.52
C LYS A 443 -4.36 23.43 19.29
N LEU A 444 -3.71 22.35 18.84
CA LEU A 444 -3.75 21.06 19.51
C LEU A 444 -3.13 21.12 20.92
N LEU A 445 -1.99 21.80 21.08
CA LEU A 445 -1.33 21.98 22.36
C LEU A 445 -2.13 22.89 23.30
N ALA A 446 -2.71 23.97 22.81
CA ALA A 446 -3.58 24.85 23.60
C ALA A 446 -4.80 24.11 24.14
N ASN A 447 -5.47 23.30 23.29
CA ASN A 447 -6.57 22.44 23.72
C ASN A 447 -6.14 21.41 24.76
N ALA A 448 -4.95 20.83 24.58
CA ALA A 448 -4.39 19.86 25.50
C ALA A 448 -4.10 20.47 26.88
N ALA A 449 -3.53 21.68 26.94
CA ALA A 449 -3.32 22.42 28.18
C ALA A 449 -4.62 22.75 28.89
N LYS A 450 -5.69 23.03 28.12
CA LYS A 450 -6.99 23.41 28.67
C LYS A 450 -7.75 22.23 29.27
N TRP A 451 -7.69 21.06 28.64
CA TRP A 451 -8.65 19.98 28.91
C TRP A 451 -8.07 18.69 29.47
N PHE A 452 -6.77 18.44 29.34
CA PHE A 452 -6.20 17.14 29.67
C PHE A 452 -5.31 17.19 30.91
N PRO A 453 -5.38 16.15 31.76
CA PRO A 453 -4.70 16.11 33.04
C PRO A 453 -3.24 15.67 32.86
N PHE A 454 -2.43 16.53 32.24
CA PHE A 454 -1.00 16.31 32.18
C PHE A 454 -0.37 16.44 33.57
N GLY A 455 0.67 15.63 33.82
CA GLY A 455 1.34 15.60 35.12
C GLY A 455 2.02 16.91 35.51
N PRO A 456 2.37 17.09 36.80
CA PRO A 456 3.10 18.25 37.31
C PRO A 456 4.31 18.61 36.44
N GLY A 457 4.53 19.90 36.18
CA GLY A 457 5.57 20.40 35.28
C GLY A 457 5.16 20.55 33.81
N SER A 458 3.93 20.15 33.43
CA SER A 458 3.37 20.32 32.08
C SER A 458 2.48 21.56 31.93
N GLU A 459 2.59 22.53 32.85
CA GLU A 459 1.77 23.75 33.04
C GLU A 459 1.59 24.61 31.76
N GLY A 460 0.87 24.11 30.77
CA GLY A 460 0.80 24.66 29.42
C GLY A 460 2.10 24.54 28.60
N LYS A 461 3.16 23.94 29.15
CA LYS A 461 4.47 23.79 28.50
C LYS A 461 4.65 22.37 28.00
N PHE A 462 4.66 22.20 26.68
CA PHE A 462 4.85 20.91 26.04
C PHE A 462 6.23 20.78 25.40
N ASP A 463 6.95 19.71 25.76
CA ASP A 463 8.18 19.29 25.09
C ASP A 463 7.80 18.46 23.86
N VAL A 464 7.73 19.12 22.71
CA VAL A 464 7.34 18.54 21.42
C VAL A 464 8.50 17.72 20.86
N ILE A 465 8.27 16.41 20.71
CA ILE A 465 9.23 15.49 20.07
C ILE A 465 9.11 15.61 18.54
N ARG A 466 7.88 15.60 18.01
CA ARG A 466 7.62 15.77 16.57
C ARG A 466 6.16 16.02 16.25
N ASP A 467 5.93 16.71 15.13
CA ASP A 467 4.66 16.70 14.43
C ASP A 467 4.50 15.42 13.60
N ILE A 468 3.27 14.91 13.55
CA ILE A 468 2.91 13.71 12.81
C ILE A 468 1.78 14.06 11.85
N VAL A 469 1.98 13.75 10.57
CA VAL A 469 0.90 13.71 9.57
C VAL A 469 0.74 12.27 9.14
N GLY A 470 -0.46 11.73 9.25
CA GLY A 470 -0.82 10.40 8.77
C GLY A 470 -2.03 10.47 7.84
N ARG A 471 -2.05 9.61 6.82
CA ARG A 471 -3.19 9.44 5.92
C ARG A 471 -3.92 8.15 6.23
N ARG A 472 -5.05 8.27 6.92
CA ARG A 472 -5.88 7.13 7.32
C ARG A 472 -6.61 6.57 6.08
N PRO A 473 -6.46 5.29 5.72
CA PRO A 473 -7.10 4.73 4.53
C PRO A 473 -8.55 4.36 4.84
N ALA A 474 -9.48 5.22 4.43
CA ALA A 474 -10.91 5.06 4.63
C ALA A 474 -11.61 4.59 3.35
N ARG A 475 -12.84 4.12 3.50
CA ARG A 475 -13.68 3.72 2.38
C ARG A 475 -15.14 4.11 2.62
N GLU A 476 -15.79 4.64 1.60
CA GLU A 476 -17.22 4.98 1.64
C GLU A 476 -18.04 3.70 1.88
N GLY A 477 -18.94 3.73 2.88
CA GLY A 477 -19.72 2.57 3.33
C GLY A 477 -18.93 1.49 4.06
N GLY A 478 -17.77 1.84 4.62
CA GLY A 478 -17.02 0.97 5.53
C GLY A 478 -15.99 0.07 4.86
N MET A 479 -15.32 -0.71 5.71
CA MET A 479 -14.30 -1.66 5.29
C MET A 479 -14.84 -2.65 4.26
N ARG A 480 -14.02 -2.99 3.27
CA ARG A 480 -14.28 -4.13 2.38
C ARG A 480 -13.69 -5.37 3.02
N VAL A 481 -14.55 -6.27 3.51
CA VAL A 481 -14.20 -7.58 4.08
C VAL A 481 -14.98 -8.66 3.35
N GLU A 482 -14.40 -9.23 2.30
CA GLU A 482 -15.05 -10.20 1.41
C GLU A 482 -14.03 -11.05 0.65
N ALA A 483 -14.47 -12.21 0.14
CA ALA A 483 -13.67 -13.08 -0.71
C ALA A 483 -14.16 -13.01 -2.16
N GLU A 484 -13.23 -12.86 -3.10
CA GLU A 484 -13.48 -12.78 -4.54
C GLU A 484 -12.72 -13.89 -5.27
N THR A 485 -13.39 -14.59 -6.18
CA THR A 485 -12.75 -15.58 -7.06
C THR A 485 -12.19 -14.89 -8.29
N VAL A 486 -10.89 -15.01 -8.53
CA VAL A 486 -10.19 -14.32 -9.64
C VAL A 486 -9.77 -15.24 -10.79
N GLY A 487 -10.38 -16.43 -10.86
CA GLY A 487 -10.16 -17.45 -11.90
C GLY A 487 -9.11 -18.51 -11.54
N ASN A 488 -9.11 -19.64 -12.25
CA ASN A 488 -8.20 -20.79 -12.02
C ASN A 488 -8.18 -21.30 -10.56
N GLY A 489 -9.33 -21.22 -9.87
CA GLY A 489 -9.44 -21.61 -8.45
C GLY A 489 -8.64 -20.71 -7.49
N ARG A 490 -8.29 -19.49 -7.91
CA ARG A 490 -7.60 -18.50 -7.07
C ARG A 490 -8.57 -17.53 -6.42
N PHE A 491 -8.19 -17.05 -5.25
CA PHE A 491 -8.99 -16.16 -4.43
C PHE A 491 -8.21 -14.91 -4.02
N VAL A 492 -8.91 -13.78 -3.99
CA VAL A 492 -8.46 -12.58 -3.29
C VAL A 492 -9.41 -12.33 -2.12
N VAL A 493 -8.89 -12.27 -0.91
CA VAL A 493 -9.67 -11.92 0.29
C VAL A 493 -9.31 -10.50 0.67
N HIS A 494 -10.29 -9.60 0.63
CA HIS A 494 -10.10 -8.18 0.91
C HIS A 494 -10.31 -7.88 2.40
N ALA A 495 -9.47 -7.02 2.97
CA ALA A 495 -9.62 -6.47 4.32
C ALA A 495 -8.95 -5.10 4.40
N TYR A 496 -9.64 -4.06 3.92
CA TYR A 496 -9.09 -2.70 3.84
C TYR A 496 -10.17 -1.61 4.01
N GLY A 497 -9.74 -0.35 4.13
CA GLY A 497 -10.64 0.80 4.30
C GLY A 497 -11.03 1.11 5.75
N ALA A 498 -10.17 0.78 6.73
CA ALA A 498 -10.46 0.89 8.17
C ALA A 498 -10.56 2.33 8.72
N GLY A 499 -10.18 3.33 7.91
CA GLY A 499 -10.15 4.73 8.32
C GLY A 499 -9.31 4.92 9.59
N GLY A 500 -9.87 5.61 10.58
CA GLY A 500 -9.19 5.86 11.86
C GLY A 500 -9.22 4.70 12.85
N ARG A 501 -9.86 3.57 12.52
CA ARG A 501 -10.19 2.50 13.47
C ARG A 501 -9.36 1.23 13.29
N GLY A 502 -8.28 1.28 12.53
CA GLY A 502 -7.49 0.10 12.16
C GLY A 502 -7.02 -0.76 13.35
N PHE A 503 -6.52 -0.13 14.42
CA PHE A 503 -6.09 -0.85 15.63
C PHE A 503 -7.28 -1.34 16.46
N GLU A 504 -8.34 -0.55 16.56
CA GLU A 504 -9.55 -0.92 17.31
C GLU A 504 -10.27 -2.13 16.71
N LEU A 505 -10.14 -2.35 15.40
CA LEU A 505 -10.83 -3.40 14.66
C LEU A 505 -9.93 -4.58 14.30
N SER A 506 -8.61 -4.49 14.52
CA SER A 506 -7.63 -5.35 13.83
C SER A 506 -7.82 -6.84 14.08
N TYR A 507 -8.09 -7.24 15.32
CA TYR A 507 -8.20 -8.66 15.67
C TYR A 507 -9.54 -9.26 15.24
N GLY A 508 -10.63 -8.51 15.43
CA GLY A 508 -11.96 -8.90 14.96
C GLY A 508 -12.04 -9.01 13.43
N VAL A 509 -11.50 -8.03 12.71
CA VAL A 509 -11.41 -8.07 11.23
C VAL A 509 -10.57 -9.27 10.77
N ALA A 510 -9.43 -9.53 11.41
CA ALA A 510 -8.62 -10.70 11.11
C ALA A 510 -9.38 -12.02 11.38
N GLY A 511 -10.22 -12.05 12.43
CA GLY A 511 -11.14 -13.16 12.69
C GLY A 511 -12.13 -13.39 11.56
N ASP A 512 -12.75 -12.32 11.04
CA ASP A 512 -13.68 -12.40 9.91
C ASP A 512 -12.98 -12.82 8.60
N VAL A 513 -11.75 -12.36 8.37
CA VAL A 513 -10.93 -12.85 7.24
C VAL A 513 -10.69 -14.35 7.34
N VAL A 514 -10.30 -14.85 8.52
CA VAL A 514 -10.12 -16.30 8.74
C VAL A 514 -11.42 -17.05 8.52
N LYS A 515 -12.57 -16.56 9.00
CA LYS A 515 -13.89 -17.18 8.74
C LYS A 515 -14.19 -17.24 7.24
N LEU A 516 -13.92 -16.18 6.49
CA LEU A 516 -14.08 -16.18 5.03
C LEU A 516 -13.16 -17.22 4.36
N MET A 517 -11.91 -17.32 4.81
CA MET A 517 -10.96 -18.30 4.27
C MET A 517 -11.38 -19.74 4.59
N VAL A 518 -11.86 -20.01 5.80
CA VAL A 518 -12.40 -21.32 6.19
C VAL A 518 -13.66 -21.66 5.38
N GLY A 519 -14.63 -20.75 5.29
CA GLY A 519 -15.87 -20.96 4.55
C GLY A 519 -15.65 -21.22 3.05
N ASN A 520 -14.58 -20.66 2.48
CA ASN A 520 -14.16 -20.90 1.09
C ASN A 520 -13.15 -22.06 0.95
N LYS A 521 -12.90 -22.84 2.02
CA LYS A 521 -11.98 -23.99 2.04
C LYS A 521 -10.53 -23.64 1.63
N LEU A 522 -10.09 -22.43 1.95
CA LEU A 522 -8.74 -21.92 1.65
C LEU A 522 -7.72 -22.29 2.75
N VAL A 523 -8.20 -22.46 3.98
CA VAL A 523 -7.44 -22.93 5.16
C VAL A 523 -8.28 -23.98 5.91
N GLY A 524 -7.65 -24.77 6.78
CA GLY A 524 -8.36 -25.77 7.58
C GLY A 524 -9.16 -25.15 8.73
N GLU A 525 -10.22 -25.84 9.16
CA GLU A 525 -10.80 -25.61 10.48
C GLU A 525 -9.82 -26.11 11.54
N ARG A 526 -9.35 -25.24 12.42
CA ARG A 526 -8.68 -25.72 13.63
C ARG A 526 -9.78 -26.19 14.58
N ALA A 527 -9.71 -27.44 15.03
CA ALA A 527 -10.46 -27.87 16.19
C ALA A 527 -10.05 -26.96 17.36
N SER A 528 -11.02 -26.26 17.95
CA SER A 528 -10.83 -25.53 19.20
C SER A 528 -10.25 -26.52 20.22
N LEU A 529 -9.05 -26.24 20.76
CA LEU A 529 -8.54 -26.95 21.94
C LEU A 529 -9.22 -26.41 23.19
#